data_AF-N9TAN6-F1
#
_entry.id   AF-N9TAN6-F1
#
_cell.length_a   1.000
_cell.length_b   1.000
_cell.length_c   1.000
_cell.angle_alpha   90.00
_cell.angle_beta   90.00
_cell.angle_gamma   90.00
#
_symmetry.space_group_name_H-M   'P 1'
#
loop_
_entity.id
_entity.type
_entity.pdbx_description
1 polymer ?
#
loop_
_entity_poly.entity_id
_entity_poly.type
_entity_poly.pdbx_seq_one_letter_code
_entity_poly.pdbx_strand_id
1 'polypeptide(L)'
;TTQEDIKQIRETWADLANTALERAGYREKIDHRSYADQGNGLQATIHEGTKVTQLRRQGINTEISRFNDNVKQQNTQQLHQEKQQKESVLQRGLNRVEQGFEQWQKNQEAKRLELERQQQLKQQQEQIMKVAQRSKSRSNDMDGPSL
;
A
#
# COMPACT_ATOMS: atom_id res chain seq x y z
N THR A 1 34.82 31.36 2.20
CA THR A 1 33.81 30.29 2.16
C THR A 1 33.99 29.52 0.87
N THR A 2 34.34 28.25 0.98
CA THR A 2 34.44 27.33 -0.15
C THR A 2 33.03 26.81 -0.53
N GLN A 3 32.91 26.21 -1.71
CA GLN A 3 31.65 25.54 -2.10
C GLN A 3 31.28 24.40 -1.14
N GLU A 4 32.28 23.76 -0.52
CA GLU A 4 32.08 22.71 0.47
C GLU A 4 31.56 23.28 1.78
N ASP A 5 32.13 24.41 2.24
CA ASP A 5 31.64 25.11 3.43
C ASP A 5 30.16 25.49 3.29
N ILE A 6 29.73 25.92 2.09
CA ILE A 6 28.32 26.27 1.83
C ILE A 6 27.42 25.03 1.92
N LYS A 7 27.86 23.88 1.42
CA LYS A 7 27.10 22.63 1.53
C LYS A 7 26.93 22.22 2.98
N GLN A 8 28.02 22.23 3.76
CA GLN A 8 27.99 21.90 5.19
C GLN A 8 27.07 22.85 5.98
N ILE A 9 27.10 24.14 5.67
CA ILE A 9 26.19 25.12 6.29
C ILE A 9 24.73 24.81 5.96
N ARG A 10 24.41 24.49 4.69
CA ARG A 10 23.04 24.16 4.28
C ARG A 10 22.55 22.87 4.92
N GLU A 11 23.40 21.86 5.01
CA GLU A 11 23.11 20.59 5.68
C GLU A 11 22.83 20.81 7.17
N THR A 12 23.75 21.48 7.87
CA THR A 12 23.61 21.79 9.30
C THR A 12 22.32 22.57 9.57
N TRP A 13 22.02 23.56 8.73
CA TRP A 13 20.79 24.33 8.87
C TRP A 13 19.54 23.47 8.65
N ALA A 14 19.53 22.62 7.62
CA ALA A 14 18.40 21.74 7.35
C ALA A 14 18.16 20.75 8.50
N ASP A 15 19.22 20.19 9.10
CA ASP A 15 19.11 19.28 10.23
C ASP A 15 18.50 19.95 11.46
N LEU A 16 18.96 21.16 11.78
CA LEU A 16 18.41 21.96 12.88
C LEU A 16 16.94 22.32 12.64
N ALA A 17 16.60 22.75 11.43
CA ALA A 17 15.23 23.10 11.05
C ALA A 17 14.31 21.86 11.08
N ASN A 18 14.77 20.71 10.58
CA ASN A 18 14.02 19.46 10.60
C ASN A 18 13.77 18.95 12.02
N THR A 19 14.75 19.08 12.91
CA THR A 19 14.59 18.78 14.33
C THR A 19 13.51 19.66 14.97
N ALA A 20 13.49 20.95 14.63
CA ALA A 20 12.45 21.87 15.11
C ALA A 20 11.06 21.54 14.55
N LEU A 21 10.96 21.19 13.26
CA LEU A 21 9.72 20.76 12.61
C LEU A 21 9.14 19.51 13.28
N GLU A 22 9.99 18.51 13.54
CA GLU A 22 9.57 17.27 14.20
C GLU A 22 9.09 17.52 15.63
N ARG A 23 9.80 18.36 16.41
CA ARG A 23 9.36 18.75 17.76
C ARG A 23 8.03 19.51 17.77
N ALA A 24 7.74 20.24 16.70
CA ALA A 24 6.47 20.94 16.52
C ALA A 24 5.35 20.04 15.94
N GLY A 25 5.65 18.77 15.64
CA GLY A 25 4.69 17.79 15.13
C GLY A 25 4.46 17.82 13.62
N TYR A 26 5.30 18.51 12.85
CA TYR A 26 5.26 18.51 11.39
C TYR A 26 5.94 17.26 10.82
N ARG A 27 5.40 16.72 9.72
CA ARG A 27 5.94 15.52 9.04
C ARG A 27 6.87 15.89 7.89
N GLU A 28 6.73 17.11 7.39
CA GLU A 28 7.51 17.69 6.31
C GLU A 28 8.97 17.84 6.73
N LYS A 29 9.87 17.60 5.77
CA LYS A 29 11.31 17.75 5.96
C LYS A 29 11.90 18.60 4.84
N ILE A 30 12.88 19.39 5.20
CA ILE A 30 13.72 20.18 4.31
C ILE A 30 14.90 19.32 3.87
N ASP A 31 15.14 19.25 2.57
CA ASP A 31 16.34 18.66 1.98
C ASP A 31 17.28 19.80 1.55
N HIS A 32 18.53 19.76 2.01
CA HIS A 32 19.53 20.79 1.73
C HIS A 32 20.09 20.70 0.29
N ARG A 33 19.88 19.57 -0.39
CA ARG A 33 20.39 19.29 -1.73
C ARG A 33 19.56 19.99 -2.79
N SER A 34 20.17 20.30 -3.93
CA SER A 34 19.42 20.83 -5.08
C SER A 34 18.45 19.76 -5.64
N TYR A 35 17.43 20.16 -6.40
CA TYR A 35 16.54 19.19 -7.07
C TYR A 35 17.32 18.21 -7.97
N ALA A 36 18.37 18.69 -8.63
CA ALA A 36 19.26 17.84 -9.44
C ALA A 36 19.97 16.79 -8.57
N ASP A 37 20.54 17.19 -7.43
CA ASP A 37 21.24 16.29 -6.50
C ASP A 37 20.29 15.32 -5.77
N GLN A 38 19.00 15.67 -5.66
CA GLN A 38 17.97 14.76 -5.15
C GLN A 38 17.53 13.72 -6.18
N GLY A 39 17.81 13.94 -7.46
CA GLY A 39 17.35 13.06 -8.54
C GLY A 39 15.83 12.99 -8.69
N ASN A 40 15.11 14.04 -8.25
CA ASN A 40 13.64 14.06 -8.21
C ASN A 40 12.98 14.51 -9.53
N GLY A 41 13.78 14.85 -10.54
CA GLY A 41 13.29 15.30 -11.86
C GLY A 41 12.70 16.71 -11.90
N LEU A 42 12.60 17.40 -10.76
CA LEU A 42 12.07 18.76 -10.70
C LEU A 42 13.09 19.78 -11.21
N GLN A 43 12.58 20.80 -11.90
CA GLN A 43 13.42 21.90 -12.40
C GLN A 43 13.43 23.08 -11.43
N ALA A 44 14.60 23.67 -11.20
CA ALA A 44 14.73 24.88 -10.40
C ALA A 44 14.32 26.12 -11.19
N THR A 45 13.67 27.08 -10.51
CA THR A 45 13.36 28.40 -11.08
C THR A 45 14.58 29.31 -11.10
N ILE A 46 14.58 30.29 -11.99
CA ILE A 46 15.57 31.38 -12.01
C ILE A 46 15.12 32.47 -11.04
N HIS A 47 16.06 33.07 -10.31
CA HIS A 47 15.74 34.18 -9.42
C HIS A 47 15.15 35.37 -10.19
N GLU A 48 13.96 35.82 -9.78
CA GLU A 48 13.33 37.02 -10.33
C GLU A 48 13.89 38.26 -9.66
N GLY A 49 14.82 38.93 -10.34
CA GLY A 49 15.34 40.21 -9.87
C GLY A 49 14.25 41.26 -9.68
N THR A 50 14.59 42.34 -8.97
CA THR A 50 13.66 43.43 -8.62
C THR A 50 12.95 44.02 -9.83
N LYS A 51 13.66 44.23 -10.94
CA LYS A 51 13.09 44.76 -12.19
C LYS A 51 12.09 43.81 -12.83
N VAL A 52 12.40 42.51 -12.87
CA VAL A 52 11.50 41.47 -13.39
C VAL A 52 10.22 41.43 -12.56
N THR A 53 10.37 41.43 -11.24
CA THR A 53 9.24 41.45 -10.30
C THR A 53 8.39 42.71 -10.46
N GLN A 54 9.00 43.88 -10.66
CA GLN A 54 8.28 45.13 -10.90
C GLN A 54 7.44 45.06 -12.18
N LEU A 55 8.02 44.60 -13.29
CA LEU A 55 7.32 44.46 -14.57
C LEU A 55 6.14 43.47 -14.43
N ARG A 56 6.34 42.35 -13.75
CA ARG A 56 5.27 41.38 -13.48
C ARG A 56 4.11 42.00 -12.70
N ARG A 57 4.39 42.82 -11.67
CA ARG A 57 3.34 43.54 -10.91
C ARG A 57 2.53 44.52 -11.76
N GLN A 58 3.11 45.00 -12.86
CA GLN A 58 2.43 45.83 -13.85
C GLN A 58 1.71 45.01 -14.93
N GLY A 59 1.68 43.68 -14.80
CA GLY A 59 1.09 42.76 -15.79
C GLY A 59 2.00 42.45 -16.98
N ILE A 60 3.26 42.87 -16.96
CA ILE A 60 4.22 42.64 -18.04
C ILE A 60 5.06 41.39 -17.75
N ASN A 61 4.84 40.35 -18.56
CA ASN A 61 5.56 39.09 -18.45
C ASN A 61 6.90 39.12 -19.21
N THR A 62 8.00 39.07 -18.47
CA THR A 62 9.37 38.86 -18.96
C THR A 62 9.64 37.38 -19.26
N GLU A 63 10.73 37.10 -19.98
CA GLU A 63 11.17 35.73 -20.25
C GLU A 63 11.40 34.93 -18.96
N ILE A 64 12.07 35.52 -17.96
CA ILE A 64 12.32 34.89 -16.66
C ILE A 64 10.99 34.55 -15.95
N SER A 65 10.02 35.47 -15.95
CA SER A 65 8.72 35.20 -15.34
C SER A 65 7.98 34.06 -16.03
N ARG A 66 7.97 34.03 -17.38
CA ARG A 66 7.30 32.97 -18.16
C ARG A 66 7.99 31.63 -17.95
N PHE A 67 9.31 31.61 -17.94
CA PHE A 67 10.10 30.42 -17.65
C PHE A 67 9.76 29.85 -16.26
N ASN A 68 9.75 30.69 -15.23
CA ASN A 68 9.42 30.24 -13.88
C ASN A 68 7.99 29.73 -13.75
N ASP A 69 7.03 30.37 -14.43
CA ASP A 69 5.63 29.92 -14.41
C ASP A 69 5.48 28.56 -15.09
N ASN A 70 6.18 28.35 -16.21
CA ASN A 70 6.22 27.06 -16.88
C ASN A 70 6.88 25.97 -16.00
N VAL A 71 8.03 26.27 -15.38
CA VAL A 71 8.71 25.34 -14.46
C VAL A 71 7.81 24.97 -13.28
N LYS A 72 7.12 25.94 -12.66
CA LYS A 72 6.19 25.68 -11.56
C LYS A 72 5.02 24.79 -12.01
N GLN A 73 4.48 25.05 -13.19
CA GLN A 73 3.40 24.25 -13.77
C GLN A 73 3.86 22.81 -14.01
N GLN A 74 5.01 22.61 -14.64
CA GLN A 74 5.58 21.29 -14.92
C GLN A 74 5.88 20.52 -13.64
N ASN A 75 6.57 21.14 -12.67
CA ASN A 75 6.84 20.52 -11.38
C ASN A 75 5.55 20.11 -10.66
N THR A 76 4.52 20.96 -10.67
CA THR A 76 3.22 20.66 -10.05
C THR A 76 2.54 19.47 -10.73
N GLN A 77 2.55 19.43 -12.06
CA GLN A 77 1.99 18.33 -12.83
C GLN A 77 2.73 17.01 -12.54
N GLN A 78 4.06 17.03 -12.50
CA GLN A 78 4.87 15.85 -12.19
C GLN A 78 4.55 15.32 -10.78
N LEU A 79 4.58 16.18 -9.77
CA LEU A 79 4.27 15.78 -8.39
C LEU A 79 2.86 15.21 -8.24
N HIS A 80 1.89 15.78 -8.97
CA HIS A 80 0.52 15.27 -8.98
C HIS A 80 0.43 13.88 -9.62
N GLN A 81 1.10 13.68 -10.76
CA GLN A 81 1.15 12.39 -11.45
C GLN A 81 1.83 11.32 -10.58
N GLU A 82 2.96 11.63 -9.96
CA GLU A 82 3.64 10.72 -9.04
C GLU A 82 2.76 10.32 -7.85
N LYS A 83 2.01 11.28 -7.29
CA LYS A 83 1.06 11.01 -6.21
C LYS A 83 -0.04 10.05 -6.66
N GLN A 84 -0.67 10.33 -7.81
CA GLN A 84 -1.72 9.48 -8.37
C GLN A 84 -1.22 8.06 -8.68
N GLN A 85 0.00 7.94 -9.21
CA GLN A 85 0.61 6.65 -9.50
C GLN A 85 0.85 5.84 -8.23
N LYS A 86 1.43 6.46 -7.19
CA LYS A 86 1.64 5.82 -5.88
C LYS A 86 0.32 5.36 -5.27
N GLU A 87 -0.70 6.20 -5.31
CA GLU A 87 -2.04 5.88 -4.81
C GLU A 87 -2.68 4.70 -5.57
N SER A 88 -2.60 4.71 -6.90
CA SER A 88 -3.06 3.62 -7.78
C SER A 88 -2.36 2.29 -7.48
N VAL A 89 -1.03 2.31 -7.27
CA VAL A 89 -0.27 1.12 -6.92
C VAL A 89 -0.69 0.58 -5.55
N LEU A 90 -0.86 1.45 -4.56
CA LEU A 90 -1.33 1.07 -3.22
C LEU A 90 -2.72 0.46 -3.27
N GLN A 91 -3.67 1.10 -3.97
CA GLN A 91 -5.03 0.58 -4.14
C GLN A 91 -5.05 -0.81 -4.77
N ARG A 92 -4.28 -1.03 -5.85
CA ARG A 92 -4.15 -2.36 -6.47
C ARG A 92 -3.58 -3.40 -5.51
N GLY A 93 -2.59 -3.00 -4.69
CA GLY A 93 -1.99 -3.86 -3.67
C GLY A 93 -3.00 -4.28 -2.61
N LEU A 94 -3.75 -3.33 -2.06
CA LEU A 94 -4.80 -3.57 -1.07
C LEU A 94 -5.89 -4.48 -1.60
N ASN A 95 -6.40 -4.20 -2.81
CA ASN A 95 -7.43 -5.03 -3.45
C ASN A 95 -6.96 -6.48 -3.64
N ARG A 96 -5.68 -6.69 -3.98
CA ARG A 96 -5.12 -8.04 -4.12
C ARG A 96 -5.09 -8.78 -2.78
N VAL A 97 -4.72 -8.09 -1.71
CA VAL A 97 -4.69 -8.67 -0.36
C VAL A 97 -6.10 -9.04 0.09
N GLU A 98 -7.07 -8.14 -0.12
CA GLU A 98 -8.48 -8.36 0.19
C GLU A 98 -9.03 -9.59 -0.56
N GLN A 99 -8.85 -9.65 -1.88
CA GLN A 99 -9.28 -10.78 -2.70
C GLN A 99 -8.61 -12.10 -2.27
N GLY A 100 -7.31 -12.07 -1.97
CA GLY A 100 -6.58 -13.24 -1.49
C GLY A 100 -7.08 -13.74 -0.14
N PHE A 101 -7.43 -12.81 0.76
CA PHE A 101 -7.99 -13.12 2.06
C PHE A 101 -9.39 -13.74 1.95
N GLU A 102 -10.28 -13.15 1.14
CA GLU A 102 -11.61 -13.71 0.88
C GLU A 102 -11.52 -15.11 0.27
N GLN A 103 -10.62 -15.32 -0.68
CA GLN A 103 -10.42 -16.62 -1.30
C GLN A 103 -9.89 -17.64 -0.30
N TRP A 104 -8.95 -17.24 0.57
CA TRP A 104 -8.47 -18.10 1.66
C TRP A 104 -9.61 -18.48 2.61
N GLN A 105 -10.47 -17.54 3.01
CA GLN A 105 -11.62 -17.81 3.87
C GLN A 105 -12.58 -18.84 3.23
N LYS A 106 -12.95 -18.63 1.96
CA LYS A 106 -13.79 -19.58 1.21
C LYS A 106 -13.16 -20.97 1.14
N ASN A 107 -11.85 -21.05 0.94
CA ASN A 107 -11.13 -22.32 0.91
C ASN A 107 -11.13 -23.02 2.28
N GLN A 108 -11.02 -22.27 3.39
CA GLN A 108 -11.15 -22.84 4.73
C GLN A 108 -12.55 -23.38 4.98
N GLU A 109 -13.59 -22.63 4.61
CA GLU A 109 -14.98 -23.07 4.75
C GLU A 109 -15.27 -24.31 3.91
N ALA A 110 -14.81 -24.35 2.66
CA ALA A 110 -14.96 -25.51 1.79
C ALA A 110 -14.28 -26.75 2.39
N LYS A 111 -13.07 -26.60 2.95
CA LYS A 111 -12.38 -27.68 3.66
C LYS A 111 -13.15 -28.16 4.88
N ARG A 112 -13.73 -27.23 5.65
CA ARG A 112 -14.54 -27.57 6.83
C ARG A 112 -15.77 -28.37 6.44
N LEU A 113 -16.51 -27.90 5.43
CA LEU A 113 -17.73 -28.56 4.94
C LEU A 113 -17.43 -29.96 4.39
N GLU A 114 -16.35 -30.13 3.62
CA GLU A 114 -15.96 -31.45 3.12
C GLU A 114 -15.60 -32.40 4.28
N LEU A 115 -14.89 -31.90 5.30
CA LEU A 115 -14.58 -32.70 6.48
C LEU A 115 -15.86 -33.15 7.22
N GLU A 116 -16.82 -32.25 7.40
CA GLU A 116 -18.12 -32.56 7.99
C GLU A 116 -18.87 -33.63 7.17
N ARG A 117 -18.88 -33.50 5.84
CA ARG A 117 -19.51 -34.48 4.92
C ARG A 117 -18.86 -35.87 5.05
N GLN A 118 -17.54 -35.92 5.10
CA GLN A 118 -16.80 -37.19 5.27
C GLN A 118 -17.11 -37.85 6.62
N GLN A 119 -17.20 -37.05 7.69
CA GLN A 119 -17.59 -37.55 9.01
C GLN A 119 -19.02 -38.10 9.02
N GLN A 120 -19.97 -37.40 8.40
CA GLN A 120 -21.35 -37.87 8.29
C GLN A 120 -21.46 -39.19 7.53
N LEU A 121 -20.75 -39.32 6.39
CA LEU A 121 -20.73 -40.56 5.61
C LEU A 121 -20.15 -41.73 6.43
N LYS A 122 -19.06 -41.48 7.18
CA LYS A 122 -18.47 -42.49 8.05
C LYS A 122 -19.44 -42.92 9.15
N GLN A 123 -20.11 -41.97 9.81
CA GLN A 123 -21.12 -42.26 10.83
C GLN A 123 -22.29 -43.08 10.25
N GLN A 124 -22.77 -42.75 9.05
CA GLN A 124 -23.82 -43.52 8.37
C GLN A 124 -23.37 -44.96 8.07
N GLN A 125 -22.16 -45.15 7.55
CA GLN A 125 -21.61 -46.49 7.31
C GLN A 125 -21.52 -47.31 8.60
N GLU A 126 -21.04 -46.71 9.70
CA GLU A 126 -20.98 -47.37 11.00
C GLU A 126 -22.37 -47.76 11.52
N GLN A 127 -23.38 -46.90 11.35
CA GLN A 127 -24.76 -47.21 11.72
C GLN A 127 -25.32 -48.38 10.90
N ILE A 128 -25.13 -48.36 9.58
CA ILE A 128 -25.56 -49.43 8.67
C ILE A 128 -24.91 -50.76 9.10
N MET A 129 -23.61 -50.78 9.36
CA MET A 129 -22.88 -51.96 9.82
C MET A 129 -23.42 -52.50 11.15
N LYS A 130 -23.71 -51.62 12.12
CA LYS A 130 -24.31 -52.01 13.41
C LYS A 130 -25.69 -52.64 13.23
N VAL A 131 -26.53 -52.08 12.35
CA VAL A 131 -27.86 -52.64 12.07
C VAL A 131 -27.74 -54.01 11.40
N ALA A 132 -26.85 -54.17 10.42
CA ALA A 132 -26.60 -55.45 9.75
C ALA A 132 -26.02 -56.53 10.67
N GLN A 133 -25.17 -56.14 11.64
CA GLN A 133 -24.69 -57.07 12.67
C GLN A 133 -25.83 -57.49 13.61
N ARG A 134 -26.64 -56.54 14.08
CA ARG A 134 -27.80 -56.83 14.94
C ARG A 134 -28.83 -57.75 14.27
N SER A 135 -29.06 -57.61 12.96
CA SER A 135 -29.97 -58.50 12.23
C SER A 135 -29.42 -59.93 12.10
N LYS A 136 -28.12 -60.10 11.82
CA LYS A 136 -27.45 -61.42 11.81
C LYS A 136 -27.43 -62.10 13.17
N SER A 137 -27.21 -61.37 14.26
CA SER A 137 -27.30 -61.94 15.61
C SER A 137 -28.72 -62.40 15.94
N ARG A 138 -29.74 -61.61 15.57
CA ARG A 138 -31.17 -61.97 15.74
C ARG A 138 -31.59 -63.21 14.93
N SER A 139 -31.01 -63.47 13.76
CA SER A 139 -31.33 -64.71 13.00
C SER A 139 -30.66 -65.93 13.63
N ASN A 140 -29.43 -65.80 14.15
CA ASN A 140 -28.74 -66.90 14.82
C ASN A 140 -29.42 -67.34 16.13
N ASP A 141 -30.10 -66.44 16.84
CA ASP A 141 -30.84 -66.77 18.07
C ASP A 141 -32.18 -67.50 17.80
N MET A 142 -32.69 -67.48 16.56
CA MET A 142 -33.95 -68.16 16.18
C MET A 142 -33.73 -69.59 15.65
N ASP A 143 -32.48 -69.98 15.36
CA ASP A 143 -32.07 -71.31 14.88
C ASP A 143 -31.36 -72.15 15.99
N GLY A 144 -31.61 -71.85 17.27
CA GLY A 144 -31.12 -72.64 18.40
C GLY A 144 -31.78 -74.03 18.48
N PRO A 145 -31.06 -75.09 18.88
CA PRO A 145 -31.49 -76.47 18.71
C PRO A 145 -32.79 -76.75 19.47
N SER A 146 -33.80 -77.23 18.72
CA SER A 146 -35.01 -77.79 19.30
C SER A 146 -34.66 -79.11 19.99
N LEU A 147 -34.72 -79.12 21.32
CA LEU A 147 -34.75 -80.34 22.14
C LEU A 147 -36.17 -80.92 22.19
#